data_AF-A0A7S2GL05-F1
#
_entry.id   AF-A0A7S2GL05-F1
#
_cell.length_a   1.000
_cell.length_b   1.000
_cell.length_c   1.000
_cell.angle_alpha   90.00
_cell.angle_beta   90.00
_cell.angle_gamma   90.00
#
_symmetry.space_group_name_H-M   'P 1'
#
loop_
_entity.id
_entity.type
_entity.pdbx_description
1 polymer ?
#
loop_
_entity_poly.entity_id
_entity_poly.type
_entity_poly.pdbx_seq_one_letter_code
_entity_poly.pdbx_strand_id
1 'polypeptide(L)'
;RTKAECMDVLQLPHKQEQVLFCHLTPEQYQVYVDFLQTEQVRRAMTASRDRKNTGAIFFSISVLRKLCNHPDLLLLNADKEIQPPDMWSFERSGKMKVLAEIMKLWRTEGHRALIFVQTVQMLEVIQTWMNSMNYVHLRIDGKTPVKRRLKMIEEFNANPDLFAMILTTRVGGVGLNIVGA
;
A
#
# COMPACT_ATOMS: atom_id res chain seq x y z
N ARG A 1 -17.56 15.52 -21.46
CA ARG A 1 -16.60 16.63 -21.51
C ARG A 1 -15.32 16.18 -20.82
N THR A 2 -14.17 16.30 -21.47
CA THR A 2 -12.88 15.92 -20.87
C THR A 2 -12.37 17.04 -19.95
N LYS A 3 -11.46 16.75 -19.01
CA LYS A 3 -10.82 17.81 -18.18
C LYS A 3 -10.11 18.86 -19.04
N ALA A 4 -9.56 18.45 -20.18
CA ALA A 4 -8.90 19.34 -21.13
C ALA A 4 -9.86 20.39 -21.74
N GLU A 5 -11.11 20.01 -22.00
CA GLU A 5 -12.15 20.91 -22.54
C GLU A 5 -12.68 21.95 -21.54
N CYS A 6 -12.33 21.83 -20.25
CA CYS A 6 -12.81 22.71 -19.19
C CYS A 6 -11.68 23.46 -18.45
N MET A 7 -10.42 23.36 -18.91
CA MET A 7 -9.29 24.03 -18.24
C MET A 7 -9.40 25.56 -18.26
N ASP A 8 -10.07 26.14 -19.25
CA ASP A 8 -10.33 27.59 -19.33
C ASP A 8 -11.26 28.09 -18.20
N VAL A 9 -12.02 27.18 -17.59
CA VAL A 9 -12.97 27.47 -16.49
C VAL A 9 -12.44 26.97 -15.15
N LEU A 10 -11.69 25.86 -15.15
CA LEU A 10 -11.09 25.23 -13.98
C LEU A 10 -9.57 25.30 -14.12
N GLN A 11 -8.93 26.31 -13.52
CA GLN A 11 -7.46 26.46 -13.46
C GLN A 11 -6.84 25.34 -12.59
N LEU A 12 -6.88 24.11 -13.08
CA LEU A 12 -6.32 22.94 -12.39
C LEU A 12 -4.82 22.83 -12.72
N PRO A 13 -3.96 22.59 -11.72
CA PRO A 13 -2.55 22.34 -11.98
C PRO A 13 -2.36 21.07 -12.81
N HIS A 14 -1.27 21.02 -13.58
CA HIS A 14 -0.95 19.86 -14.39
C HIS A 14 -0.64 18.65 -13.51
N LYS A 15 -1.27 17.51 -13.79
CA LYS A 15 -0.99 16.25 -13.09
C LYS A 15 0.40 15.76 -13.48
N GLN A 16 1.29 15.57 -12.50
CA GLN A 16 2.57 14.90 -12.71
C GLN A 16 2.46 13.44 -12.28
N GLU A 17 2.99 12.53 -13.11
CA GLU A 17 3.06 11.10 -12.80
C GLU A 17 4.53 10.68 -12.80
N GLN A 18 4.96 10.05 -11.71
CA GLN A 18 6.32 9.54 -11.55
C GLN A 18 6.25 8.07 -11.13
N VAL A 19 7.12 7.25 -11.72
CA VAL A 19 7.24 5.82 -11.40
C VAL A 19 8.56 5.61 -10.68
N LEU A 20 8.48 5.18 -9.42
CA LEU A 20 9.64 4.91 -8.58
C LEU A 20 9.92 3.41 -8.53
N PHE A 21 11.12 3.03 -8.97
CA PHE A 21 11.58 1.65 -8.88
C PHE A 21 12.17 1.39 -7.50
N CYS A 22 11.49 0.54 -6.73
CA CYS A 22 11.92 0.14 -5.39
C CYS A 22 12.65 -1.21 -5.46
N HIS A 23 13.90 -1.26 -5.00
CA HIS A 23 14.66 -2.50 -4.87
C HIS A 23 14.18 -3.30 -3.65
N LEU A 24 14.23 -4.63 -3.73
CA LEU A 24 14.00 -5.48 -2.56
C LEU A 24 15.13 -5.30 -1.55
N THR A 25 14.83 -5.37 -0.26
CA THR A 25 15.87 -5.50 0.77
C THR A 25 16.59 -6.85 0.64
N PRO A 26 17.82 -7.00 1.19
CA PRO A 26 18.51 -8.29 1.20
C PRO A 26 17.66 -9.43 1.79
N GLU A 27 16.92 -9.15 2.87
CA GLU A 27 15.97 -10.09 3.47
C GLU A 27 14.84 -10.47 2.50
N GLN A 28 14.16 -9.48 1.91
CA GLN A 28 13.10 -9.72 0.94
C GLN A 28 13.60 -10.54 -0.24
N TYR A 29 14.80 -10.22 -0.75
CA TYR A 29 15.41 -10.92 -1.87
C TYR A 29 15.71 -12.39 -1.52
N GLN A 30 16.29 -12.65 -0.36
CA GLN A 30 16.59 -14.01 0.07
C GLN A 30 15.31 -14.86 0.17
N VAL A 31 14.30 -14.37 0.89
CA VAL A 31 13.01 -15.06 1.03
C VAL A 31 12.32 -15.25 -0.33
N TYR A 32 12.51 -14.30 -1.26
CA TYR A 32 11.96 -14.38 -2.61
C TYR A 32 12.58 -15.54 -3.38
N VAL A 33 13.92 -15.61 -3.39
CA VAL A 33 14.66 -16.69 -4.05
C VAL A 33 14.33 -18.05 -3.42
N ASP A 34 14.32 -18.13 -2.09
CA ASP A 34 13.99 -19.37 -1.38
C ASP A 34 12.57 -19.84 -1.72
N PHE A 35 11.60 -18.92 -1.75
CA PHE A 35 10.22 -19.26 -2.11
C PHE A 35 10.13 -19.80 -3.54
N LEU A 36 10.87 -19.23 -4.50
CA LEU A 36 10.89 -19.70 -5.89
C LEU A 36 11.42 -21.14 -6.04
N GLN A 37 12.27 -21.59 -5.12
CA GLN A 37 12.83 -22.94 -5.12
C GLN A 37 11.89 -23.98 -4.49
N THR A 38 10.78 -23.55 -3.88
CA THR A 38 9.84 -24.47 -3.24
C THR A 38 9.13 -25.37 -4.25
N GLU A 39 8.79 -26.58 -3.80
CA GLU A 39 7.98 -27.53 -4.55
C GLU A 39 6.64 -26.93 -5.00
N GLN A 40 6.07 -26.02 -4.19
CA GLN A 40 4.85 -25.29 -4.51
C GLN A 40 5.00 -24.47 -5.80
N VAL A 41 6.09 -23.73 -5.95
CA VAL A 41 6.37 -22.94 -7.16
C VAL A 41 6.74 -23.86 -8.32
N ARG A 42 7.54 -24.90 -8.08
CA ARG A 42 7.87 -25.89 -9.12
C ARG A 42 6.61 -26.51 -9.74
N ARG A 43 5.66 -26.92 -8.91
CA ARG A 43 4.35 -27.45 -9.36
C ARG A 43 3.53 -26.43 -10.13
N ALA A 44 3.56 -25.16 -9.71
CA ALA A 44 2.89 -24.08 -10.42
C ALA A 44 3.47 -23.86 -11.83
N MET A 45 4.79 -24.02 -11.99
CA MET A 45 5.49 -23.83 -13.27
C MET A 45 5.34 -25.01 -14.23
N THR A 46 5.39 -26.26 -13.75
CA THR A 46 5.36 -27.45 -14.61
C THR A 46 3.96 -27.80 -15.12
N ALA A 47 2.91 -27.30 -14.47
CA ALA A 47 1.54 -27.75 -14.69
C ALA A 47 0.70 -26.81 -15.58
N SER A 48 1.34 -25.95 -16.38
CA SER A 48 0.68 -24.95 -17.24
C SER A 48 -0.32 -25.52 -18.27
N ARG A 49 -0.56 -26.83 -18.31
CA ARG A 49 -1.52 -27.51 -19.19
C ARG A 49 -2.79 -28.01 -18.51
N ASP A 50 -2.89 -27.97 -17.17
CA ASP A 50 -4.00 -28.58 -16.44
C ASP A 50 -4.78 -27.56 -15.59
N ARG A 51 -6.09 -27.39 -15.85
CA ARG A 51 -6.93 -26.36 -15.20
C ARG A 51 -6.96 -26.48 -13.67
N LYS A 52 -6.73 -27.70 -13.14
CA LYS A 52 -6.70 -28.00 -11.70
C LYS A 52 -5.54 -27.31 -10.95
N ASN A 53 -4.47 -26.87 -11.63
CA ASN A 53 -3.30 -26.26 -10.98
C ASN A 53 -3.27 -24.72 -10.96
N THR A 54 -4.30 -24.08 -11.49
CA THR A 54 -4.48 -22.62 -11.48
C THR A 54 -4.41 -22.03 -10.06
N GLY A 55 -4.89 -22.77 -9.06
CA GLY A 55 -4.84 -22.35 -7.66
C GLY A 55 -3.42 -22.20 -7.11
N ALA A 56 -2.49 -23.09 -7.48
CA ALA A 56 -1.10 -23.04 -7.05
C ALA A 56 -0.38 -21.80 -7.62
N ILE A 57 -0.65 -21.44 -8.89
CA ILE A 57 -0.11 -20.26 -9.54
C ILE A 57 -0.58 -18.98 -8.83
N PHE A 58 -1.89 -18.85 -8.61
CA PHE A 58 -2.44 -17.68 -7.92
C PHE A 58 -1.97 -17.56 -6.47
N PHE A 59 -1.82 -18.69 -5.77
CA PHE A 59 -1.21 -18.70 -4.44
C PHE A 59 0.23 -18.17 -4.48
N SER A 60 1.07 -18.69 -5.38
CA SER A 60 2.46 -18.26 -5.51
C SER A 60 2.57 -16.77 -5.84
N ILE A 61 1.77 -16.27 -6.80
CA ILE A 61 1.71 -14.84 -7.13
C ILE A 61 1.27 -14.02 -5.90
N SER A 62 0.29 -14.51 -5.13
CA SER A 62 -0.18 -13.84 -3.92
C SER A 62 0.91 -13.72 -2.86
N VAL A 63 1.69 -14.78 -2.63
CA VAL A 63 2.83 -14.80 -1.71
C VAL A 63 3.90 -13.80 -2.18
N LEU A 64 4.32 -13.88 -3.44
CA LEU A 64 5.33 -12.97 -4.01
C LEU A 64 4.88 -11.51 -3.92
N ARG A 65 3.60 -11.21 -4.21
CA ARG A 65 3.05 -9.86 -4.07
C ARG A 65 3.07 -9.35 -2.64
N LYS A 66 2.79 -10.20 -1.65
CA LYS A 66 2.89 -9.85 -0.23
C LYS A 66 4.34 -9.55 0.13
N LEU A 67 5.27 -10.45 -0.22
CA LEU A 67 6.69 -10.30 0.06
C LEU A 67 7.26 -9.00 -0.51
N CYS A 68 6.95 -8.67 -1.76
CA CYS A 68 7.39 -7.42 -2.39
C CYS A 68 6.78 -6.16 -1.75
N ASN A 69 5.68 -6.27 -1.00
CA ASN A 69 5.12 -5.15 -0.24
C ASN A 69 5.75 -5.05 1.14
N HIS A 70 5.82 -6.16 1.88
CA HIS A 70 6.52 -6.25 3.16
C HIS A 70 6.71 -7.73 3.56
N PRO A 71 7.91 -8.16 4.03
CA PRO A 71 8.16 -9.55 4.41
C PRO A 71 7.20 -10.06 5.51
N ASP A 72 6.92 -9.24 6.52
CA ASP A 72 6.04 -9.62 7.64
C ASP A 72 4.59 -9.93 7.25
N LEU A 73 4.13 -9.56 6.05
CA LEU A 73 2.81 -9.97 5.56
C LEU A 73 2.69 -11.49 5.41
N LEU A 74 3.81 -12.21 5.35
CA LEU A 74 3.86 -13.67 5.35
C LEU A 74 3.77 -14.26 6.78
N LEU A 75 4.07 -13.46 7.80
CA LEU A 75 4.17 -13.88 9.20
C LEU A 75 2.96 -13.46 10.06
N LEU A 76 1.96 -12.81 9.47
CA LEU A 76 0.77 -12.31 10.19
C LEU A 76 0.03 -13.38 11.02
N ASN A 77 0.04 -14.63 10.55
CA ASN A 77 -0.61 -15.76 11.22
C ASN A 77 0.41 -16.73 11.84
N ALA A 78 1.69 -16.38 11.85
CA ALA A 78 2.71 -17.19 12.50
C ALA A 78 2.61 -17.03 14.02
N ASP A 79 3.04 -18.05 14.75
CA ASP A 79 3.15 -17.99 16.21
C ASP A 79 4.03 -16.81 16.64
N LYS A 80 3.70 -16.20 17.78
CA LYS A 80 4.41 -15.00 18.27
C LYS A 80 5.91 -15.21 18.43
N GLU A 81 6.34 -16.44 18.68
CA GLU A 81 7.74 -16.82 18.81
C GLU A 81 8.51 -16.72 17.48
N ILE A 82 7.81 -16.85 16.35
CA ILE A 82 8.37 -16.73 14.99
C ILE A 82 8.37 -15.27 14.53
N GLN A 83 7.49 -14.44 15.10
CA GLN A 83 7.37 -13.05 14.70
C GLN A 83 8.61 -12.26 15.15
N PRO A 84 9.22 -11.48 14.25
CA PRO A 84 10.39 -10.68 14.58
C PRO A 84 10.03 -9.57 15.57
N PRO A 85 10.94 -9.19 16.48
CA PRO A 85 10.68 -8.17 17.50
C PRO A 85 10.42 -6.78 16.90
N ASP A 86 11.00 -6.49 15.74
CA ASP A 86 10.80 -5.26 14.97
C ASP A 86 9.75 -5.44 13.85
N MET A 87 8.68 -6.19 14.16
CA MET A 87 7.57 -6.40 13.23
C MET A 87 7.08 -5.06 12.66
N TRP A 88 6.95 -5.03 11.34
CA TRP A 88 6.41 -3.93 10.54
C TRP A 88 7.36 -2.73 10.46
N SER A 89 8.63 -2.95 10.81
CA SER A 89 9.71 -2.00 10.58
C SER A 89 9.82 -1.65 9.09
N PHE A 90 9.76 -0.36 8.79
CA PHE A 90 9.91 0.15 7.43
C PHE A 90 11.28 -0.21 6.81
N GLU A 91 12.30 -0.47 7.64
CA GLU A 91 13.64 -0.86 7.22
C GLU A 91 13.69 -2.25 6.56
N ARG A 92 12.66 -3.08 6.77
CA ARG A 92 12.61 -4.45 6.24
C ARG A 92 11.91 -4.54 4.89
N SER A 93 11.31 -3.45 4.40
CA SER A 93 10.70 -3.37 3.07
C SER A 93 11.25 -2.23 2.23
N GLY A 94 11.73 -2.55 1.02
CA GLY A 94 12.27 -1.54 0.11
C GLY A 94 11.26 -0.47 -0.30
N LYS A 95 9.98 -0.85 -0.46
CA LYS A 95 8.90 0.11 -0.72
C LYS A 95 8.64 1.01 0.49
N MET A 96 8.72 0.47 1.70
CA MET A 96 8.53 1.25 2.92
C MET A 96 9.68 2.24 3.15
N LYS A 97 10.93 1.86 2.84
CA LYS A 97 12.06 2.81 2.85
C LYS A 97 11.83 3.99 1.91
N VAL A 98 11.43 3.71 0.65
CA VAL A 98 11.14 4.76 -0.33
C VAL A 98 9.97 5.64 0.13
N LEU A 99 8.90 5.02 0.65
CA LEU A 99 7.76 5.76 1.21
C LEU A 99 8.18 6.66 2.38
N ALA A 100 9.08 6.18 3.25
CA ALA A 100 9.56 6.96 4.38
C ALA A 100 10.31 8.22 3.96
N GLU A 101 11.18 8.12 2.96
CA GLU A 101 11.91 9.29 2.44
C GLU A 101 10.97 10.30 1.78
N ILE A 102 9.99 9.83 0.99
CA ILE A 102 9.00 10.72 0.34
C ILE A 102 8.15 11.43 1.39
N MET A 103 7.62 10.69 2.36
CA MET A 103 6.76 11.25 3.41
C MET A 103 7.53 12.24 4.30
N LYS A 104 8.81 11.98 4.58
CA LYS A 104 9.67 12.91 5.29
C LYS A 104 9.81 14.23 4.52
N LEU A 105 10.14 14.17 3.22
CA LEU A 105 10.24 15.36 2.37
C LEU A 105 8.92 16.14 2.31
N TRP A 106 7.83 15.45 2.02
CA TRP A 106 6.50 16.08 1.92
C TRP A 106 6.04 16.70 3.23
N ARG A 107 6.39 16.11 4.38
CA ARG A 107 6.12 16.72 5.68
C ARG A 107 6.90 18.02 5.86
N THR A 108 8.16 18.07 5.43
CA THR A 108 8.97 19.30 5.52
C THR A 108 8.50 20.41 4.58
N GLU A 109 7.95 20.04 3.42
CA GLU A 109 7.41 20.98 2.43
C GLU A 109 5.95 21.39 2.71
N GLY A 110 5.31 20.81 3.73
CA GLY A 110 3.92 21.12 4.08
C GLY A 110 2.89 20.51 3.13
N HIS A 111 3.27 19.46 2.38
CA HIS A 111 2.37 18.72 1.49
C HIS A 111 1.50 17.73 2.29
N ARG A 112 0.37 17.32 1.68
CA ARG A 112 -0.51 16.27 2.20
C ARG A 112 -0.54 15.08 1.25
N ALA A 113 -0.76 13.88 1.78
CA ALA A 113 -0.61 12.65 1.01
C ALA A 113 -1.86 11.75 1.02
N LEU A 114 -2.16 11.16 -0.14
CA LEU A 114 -3.09 10.02 -0.25
C LEU A 114 -2.31 8.76 -0.60
N ILE A 115 -2.39 7.75 0.26
CA ILE A 115 -1.67 6.49 0.08
C ILE A 115 -2.67 5.37 -0.21
N PHE A 116 -2.58 4.81 -1.41
CA PHE A 116 -3.46 3.71 -1.83
C PHE A 116 -2.75 2.37 -1.75
N VAL A 117 -3.39 1.40 -1.10
CA VAL A 117 -2.91 0.01 -1.05
C VAL A 117 -4.00 -0.97 -1.45
N GLN A 118 -3.61 -2.17 -1.85
CA GLN A 118 -4.56 -3.20 -2.29
C GLN A 118 -5.22 -3.95 -1.13
N THR A 119 -4.50 -4.13 -0.02
CA THR A 119 -4.90 -5.03 1.08
C THR A 119 -5.03 -4.28 2.39
N VAL A 120 -5.96 -4.70 3.23
CA VAL A 120 -6.09 -4.19 4.62
C VAL A 120 -4.83 -4.51 5.42
N GLN A 121 -4.23 -5.68 5.20
CA GLN A 121 -3.00 -6.07 5.88
C GLN A 121 -1.86 -5.06 5.65
N MET A 122 -1.74 -4.50 4.44
CA MET A 122 -0.74 -3.47 4.17
C MET A 122 -1.12 -2.11 4.80
N LEU A 123 -2.42 -1.81 4.94
CA LEU A 123 -2.84 -0.61 5.70
C LEU A 123 -2.38 -0.70 7.15
N GLU A 124 -2.46 -1.88 7.77
CA GLU A 124 -1.98 -2.05 9.13
C GLU A 124 -0.48 -1.73 9.22
N VAL A 125 0.34 -2.29 8.31
CA VAL A 125 1.80 -2.02 8.24
C VAL A 125 2.08 -0.52 8.16
N ILE A 126 1.42 0.17 7.22
CA ILE A 126 1.62 1.61 7.02
C ILE A 126 1.12 2.40 8.23
N GLN A 127 -0.03 2.04 8.81
CA GLN A 127 -0.61 2.72 9.96
C GLN A 127 0.30 2.64 11.19
N THR A 128 0.82 1.45 11.51
CA THR A 128 1.76 1.28 12.63
C THR A 128 3.01 2.12 12.45
N TRP A 129 3.57 2.15 11.23
CA TRP A 129 4.71 3.00 10.92
C TRP A 129 4.39 4.50 10.99
N MET A 130 3.25 4.94 10.47
CA MET A 130 2.83 6.34 10.57
C MET A 130 2.59 6.78 12.01
N ASN A 131 2.05 5.89 12.85
CA ASN A 131 1.89 6.13 14.28
C ASN A 131 3.24 6.29 14.98
N SER A 132 4.23 5.44 14.68
CA SER A 132 5.57 5.57 15.28
C SER A 132 6.30 6.84 14.84
N MET A 133 5.99 7.36 13.65
CA MET A 133 6.50 8.65 13.16
C MET A 133 5.66 9.87 13.59
N ASN A 134 4.60 9.67 14.40
CA ASN A 134 3.66 10.72 14.83
C ASN A 134 3.00 11.49 13.65
N TYR A 135 2.72 10.79 12.55
CA TYR A 135 1.98 11.35 11.43
C TYR A 135 0.47 11.28 11.68
N VAL A 136 -0.17 12.45 11.79
CA VAL A 136 -1.63 12.54 11.95
C VAL A 136 -2.30 12.14 10.64
N HIS A 137 -3.15 11.12 10.68
CA HIS A 137 -3.73 10.54 9.47
C HIS A 137 -5.10 9.92 9.68
N LEU A 138 -5.84 9.76 8.58
CA LEU A 138 -7.08 9.00 8.52
C LEU A 138 -6.91 7.71 7.74
N ARG A 139 -7.72 6.68 8.08
CA ARG A 139 -7.70 5.38 7.43
C ARG A 139 -9.08 5.00 6.91
N ILE A 140 -9.18 4.61 5.65
CA ILE A 140 -10.42 4.12 5.05
C ILE A 140 -10.21 2.77 4.35
N ASP A 141 -10.98 1.77 4.74
CA ASP A 141 -10.99 0.46 4.12
C ASP A 141 -12.38 -0.02 3.70
N GLY A 142 -12.43 -1.18 3.02
CA GLY A 142 -13.67 -1.74 2.51
C GLY A 142 -14.73 -2.04 3.59
N LYS A 143 -14.35 -2.15 4.87
CA LYS A 143 -15.27 -2.38 5.99
C LYS A 143 -15.84 -1.07 6.55
N THR A 144 -15.24 0.07 6.22
CA THR A 144 -15.72 1.38 6.68
C THR A 144 -17.09 1.66 6.05
N PRO A 145 -18.16 1.94 6.83
CA PRO A 145 -19.49 2.22 6.29
C PRO A 145 -19.52 3.49 5.42
N VAL A 146 -20.34 3.53 4.36
CA VAL A 146 -20.41 4.65 3.40
C VAL A 146 -20.59 6.01 4.08
N LYS A 147 -21.55 6.13 5.02
CA LYS A 147 -21.79 7.37 5.77
C LYS A 147 -20.56 7.83 6.56
N ARG A 148 -19.78 6.89 7.11
CA ARG A 148 -18.55 7.21 7.85
C ARG A 148 -17.43 7.64 6.88
N ARG A 149 -17.33 7.02 5.70
CA ARG A 149 -16.36 7.43 4.66
C ARG A 149 -16.52 8.89 4.29
N LEU A 150 -17.75 9.34 4.02
CA LEU A 150 -18.03 10.73 3.66
C LEU A 150 -17.56 11.71 4.74
N LYS A 151 -17.89 11.44 6.01
CA LYS A 151 -17.42 12.26 7.14
C LYS A 151 -15.90 12.35 7.24
N MET A 152 -15.20 11.23 7.06
CA MET A 152 -13.73 11.21 7.11
C MET A 152 -13.10 12.00 5.95
N ILE A 153 -13.76 12.04 4.80
CA ILE A 153 -13.31 12.84 3.65
C ILE A 153 -13.56 14.32 3.87
N GLU A 154 -14.73 14.68 4.39
CA GLU A 154 -15.04 16.05 4.82
C GLU A 154 -14.03 16.54 5.86
N GLU A 155 -13.71 15.69 6.84
CA GLU A 155 -12.71 15.96 7.87
C GLU A 155 -11.33 16.20 7.26
N PHE A 156 -10.87 15.35 6.34
CA PHE A 156 -9.57 15.55 5.67
C PHE A 156 -9.52 16.81 4.79
N ASN A 157 -10.62 17.14 4.12
CA ASN A 157 -10.70 18.34 3.30
C ASN A 157 -10.70 19.61 4.17
N ALA A 158 -11.32 19.57 5.37
CA ALA A 158 -11.48 20.72 6.25
C ALA A 158 -10.33 20.91 7.26
N ASN A 159 -9.63 19.83 7.65
CA ASN A 159 -8.60 19.87 8.68
C ASN A 159 -7.18 19.86 8.07
N PRO A 160 -6.45 20.99 8.07
CA PRO A 160 -5.09 21.07 7.54
C PRO A 160 -4.06 20.31 8.40
N ASP A 161 -4.36 19.96 9.65
CA ASP A 161 -3.45 19.23 10.54
C ASP A 161 -3.32 17.74 10.14
N LEU A 162 -4.25 17.23 9.33
CA LEU A 162 -4.18 15.89 8.78
C LEU A 162 -3.14 15.84 7.66
N PHE A 163 -2.00 15.22 7.96
CA PHE A 163 -0.91 15.08 7.01
C PHE A 163 -1.25 14.10 5.88
N ALA A 164 -1.97 13.00 6.18
CA ALA A 164 -2.22 11.98 5.18
C ALA A 164 -3.53 11.21 5.38
N MET A 165 -3.98 10.57 4.31
CA MET A 165 -5.05 9.58 4.36
C MET A 165 -4.60 8.29 3.68
N ILE A 166 -4.77 7.15 4.35
CA ILE A 166 -4.42 5.83 3.85
C ILE A 166 -5.69 5.05 3.47
N LEU A 167 -5.74 4.51 2.25
CA LEU A 167 -6.95 3.92 1.68
C LEU A 167 -6.69 2.58 1.01
N THR A 168 -7.67 1.66 1.07
CA THR A 168 -7.69 0.55 0.10
C THR A 168 -8.20 1.02 -1.28
N THR A 169 -7.59 0.53 -2.36
CA THR A 169 -7.97 0.88 -3.75
C THR A 169 -9.45 0.65 -4.07
N ARG A 170 -10.08 -0.38 -3.46
CA ARG A 170 -11.52 -0.66 -3.62
C ARG A 170 -12.40 0.48 -3.13
N VAL A 171 -11.92 1.30 -2.19
CA VAL A 171 -12.68 2.46 -1.68
C VAL A 171 -12.42 3.71 -2.51
N GLY A 172 -11.19 3.91 -3.00
CA GLY A 172 -10.84 5.05 -3.85
C GLY A 172 -11.54 5.05 -5.22
N GLY A 173 -11.90 3.88 -5.76
CA GLY A 173 -12.53 3.75 -7.08
C GLY A 173 -14.01 4.14 -7.18
N VAL A 174 -14.64 4.60 -6.10
CA VAL A 174 -16.10 4.85 -6.04
C VAL A 174 -16.46 6.33 -6.31
N GLY A 175 -15.54 7.13 -6.87
CA GLY A 175 -15.81 8.54 -7.22
C GLY A 175 -15.87 9.46 -6.00
N LEU A 176 -14.95 9.28 -5.05
CA LEU A 176 -14.81 10.13 -3.88
C LEU A 176 -14.10 11.44 -4.24
N ASN A 177 -14.65 12.60 -3.85
CA ASN A 177 -14.04 13.90 -4.08
C ASN A 177 -13.11 14.29 -2.92
N ILE A 178 -11.83 14.02 -3.09
CA ILE A 178 -10.78 14.39 -2.13
C ILE A 178 -9.98 15.53 -2.78
N VAL A 179 -10.17 16.74 -2.26
CA VAL A 179 -9.53 17.97 -2.77
C VAL A 179 -8.51 18.54 -1.79
N GLY A 180 -8.51 18.04 -0.55
CA GLY A 180 -7.55 18.40 0.47
C GLY A 180 -6.22 17.67 0.37
N ALA A 181 -5.85 17.11 -0.78
CA ALA A 181 -4.53 16.52 -1.00
C ALA A 181 -3.81 17.28 -2.11
#